data_AF-A0A0A8HVH8-F1
#
_entry.id   AF-A0A0A8HVH8-F1
#
_cell.length_a   1.000
_cell.length_b   1.000
_cell.length_c   1.000
_cell.angle_alpha   90.00
_cell.angle_beta   90.00
_cell.angle_gamma   90.00
#
_symmetry.space_group_name_H-M   'P 1'
#
loop_
_entity.id
_entity.type
_entity.pdbx_description
1 polymer ?
#
loop_
_entity_poly.entity_id
_entity_poly.type
_entity_poly.pdbx_seq_one_letter_code
_entity_poly.pdbx_strand_id
1 'polypeptide(L)'
;MKISMIILSLFSLVSLSACAFKENKASELETLASNYGGIYIFDKKIREEILELEKKREEFRSKYLGSEIKVGNETHFVNFSYLKKKFPQVLSNGCKYYRSDYRYKGKANFGFKDKPEFTYYEDQFKAYMGEENYKKLRPHLGMTTYYVCNGKKYPVVFATMIDYKVKSYGLFGDEARGFSFSSISRKSAGGGSFHYFTNNKFIKSDEKYTGQSY
;
A
#
# COMPACT_ATOMS: atom_id res chain seq x y z
N MET A 1 44.62 -11.85 38.15
CA MET A 1 44.09 -12.76 37.09
C MET A 1 42.65 -13.23 37.34
N LYS A 2 42.27 -13.74 38.53
CA LYS A 2 40.90 -14.23 38.78
C LYS A 2 39.78 -13.20 38.57
N ILE A 3 39.95 -11.96 39.03
CA ILE A 3 38.93 -10.89 38.90
C ILE A 3 38.74 -10.43 37.44
N SER A 4 39.84 -10.28 36.68
CA SER A 4 39.78 -9.91 35.27
C SER A 4 39.09 -10.98 34.41
N MET A 5 39.31 -12.27 34.68
CA MET A 5 38.60 -13.34 33.98
C MET A 5 37.11 -13.41 34.34
N ILE A 6 36.74 -13.10 35.59
CA ILE A 6 35.33 -13.00 36.01
C ILE A 6 34.64 -11.82 35.30
N ILE A 7 35.28 -10.65 35.21
CA ILE A 7 34.72 -9.48 34.51
C ILE A 7 34.57 -9.75 33.01
N LEU A 8 35.57 -10.37 32.37
CA LEU A 8 35.51 -10.72 30.95
C LEU A 8 34.44 -11.79 30.67
N SER A 9 34.25 -12.73 31.60
CA SER A 9 33.17 -13.73 31.57
C SER A 9 31.79 -13.12 31.80
N LEU A 10 31.63 -12.15 32.70
CA LEU A 10 30.36 -11.45 32.86
C LEU A 10 30.04 -10.60 31.61
N PHE A 11 31.05 -9.96 31.02
CA PHE A 11 30.88 -9.14 29.82
C PHE A 11 30.45 -10.00 28.60
N SER A 12 30.95 -11.24 28.49
CA SER A 12 30.51 -12.18 27.46
C SER A 12 29.10 -12.74 27.68
N LEU A 13 28.67 -12.96 28.93
CA LEU A 13 27.26 -13.33 29.22
C LEU A 13 26.28 -12.18 28.87
N VAL A 14 26.67 -10.93 29.11
CA VAL A 14 25.85 -9.76 28.74
C VAL A 14 25.78 -9.59 27.22
N SER A 15 26.86 -9.86 26.48
CA SER A 15 26.86 -9.73 25.02
C SER A 15 26.06 -10.80 24.27
N LEU A 16 25.92 -12.02 24.81
CA LEU A 16 25.03 -13.04 24.22
C LEU A 16 23.52 -12.73 24.40
N SER A 17 23.15 -11.96 25.42
CA SER A 17 21.74 -11.59 25.68
C SER A 17 21.20 -10.48 24.76
N ALA A 18 22.10 -9.69 24.13
CA ALA A 18 21.73 -8.56 23.28
C ALA A 18 21.15 -8.98 21.91
N CYS A 19 21.38 -10.23 21.46
CA CYS A 19 20.82 -10.74 20.20
C CYS A 19 19.41 -11.33 20.32
N ALA A 20 18.83 -11.47 21.52
CA ALA A 20 17.70 -12.40 21.70
C ALA A 20 16.42 -11.84 22.35
N PHE A 21 16.31 -10.54 22.66
CA PHE A 21 15.08 -9.99 23.28
C PHE A 21 14.33 -9.02 22.36
N LYS A 22 13.66 -9.58 21.35
CA LYS A 22 12.59 -8.86 20.63
C LYS A 22 11.34 -8.90 21.50
N GLU A 23 10.80 -7.75 21.92
CA GLU A 23 9.56 -7.72 22.71
C GLU A 23 8.42 -8.47 21.98
N ASN A 24 7.68 -9.31 22.69
CA ASN A 24 6.49 -10.01 22.16
C ASN A 24 5.47 -9.05 21.53
N LYS A 25 5.37 -7.80 22.03
CA LYS A 25 4.49 -6.77 21.47
C LYS A 25 4.95 -6.28 20.10
N ALA A 26 6.27 -6.22 19.87
CA ALA A 26 6.83 -5.79 18.58
C ALA A 26 6.69 -6.87 17.52
N SER A 27 6.86 -8.15 17.88
CA SER A 27 6.61 -9.28 16.97
C SER A 27 5.13 -9.40 16.63
N GLU A 28 4.23 -9.23 17.60
CA GLU A 28 2.78 -9.24 17.37
C GLU A 28 2.33 -8.14 16.40
N LEU A 29 2.79 -6.89 16.60
CA LEU A 29 2.49 -5.78 15.68
C LEU A 29 3.03 -6.03 14.27
N GLU A 30 4.24 -6.59 14.15
CA GLU A 30 4.82 -6.93 12.85
C GLU A 30 4.03 -8.03 12.13
N THR A 31 3.56 -9.04 12.87
CA THR A 31 2.67 -10.09 12.32
C THR A 31 1.33 -9.51 11.88
N LEU A 32 0.67 -8.69 12.71
CA LEU A 32 -0.59 -8.04 12.37
C LEU A 32 -0.43 -7.11 11.15
N ALA A 33 0.63 -6.30 11.13
CA ALA A 33 0.90 -5.37 10.04
C ALA A 33 1.22 -6.12 8.72
N SER A 34 1.90 -7.26 8.79
CA SER A 34 2.13 -8.15 7.64
C SER A 34 0.86 -8.88 7.18
N ASN A 35 -0.06 -9.16 8.10
CA ASN A 35 -1.32 -9.83 7.80
C ASN A 35 -2.35 -8.91 7.16
N TYR A 36 -2.39 -7.65 7.58
CA TYR A 36 -3.43 -6.70 7.18
C TYR A 36 -2.92 -5.53 6.33
N GLY A 37 -1.61 -5.35 6.19
CA GLY A 37 -1.04 -4.40 5.25
C GLY A 37 -1.12 -4.94 3.82
N GLY A 38 -1.41 -4.07 2.86
CA GLY A 38 -1.46 -4.45 1.45
C GLY A 38 -2.49 -3.68 0.62
N ILE A 39 -2.82 -4.25 -0.53
CA ILE A 39 -3.77 -3.68 -1.50
C ILE A 39 -5.12 -4.37 -1.34
N TYR A 40 -6.16 -3.58 -1.04
CA TYR A 40 -7.53 -4.04 -0.86
C TYR A 40 -8.37 -3.73 -2.08
N ILE A 41 -9.10 -4.74 -2.57
CA ILE A 41 -9.83 -4.72 -3.83
C ILE A 41 -11.30 -5.01 -3.53
N PHE A 42 -12.13 -3.99 -3.61
CA PHE A 42 -13.58 -4.08 -3.37
C PHE A 42 -14.34 -4.69 -4.54
N ASP A 43 -13.85 -4.48 -5.77
CA ASP A 43 -14.44 -5.04 -6.97
C ASP A 43 -13.33 -5.57 -7.88
N LYS A 44 -13.19 -6.90 -7.90
CA LYS A 44 -12.18 -7.59 -8.71
C LYS A 44 -12.42 -7.40 -10.21
N LYS A 45 -13.68 -7.47 -10.65
CA LYS A 45 -14.04 -7.38 -12.07
C LYS A 45 -13.73 -5.99 -12.61
N ILE A 46 -14.14 -4.95 -11.88
CA ILE A 46 -13.84 -3.56 -12.26
C ILE A 46 -12.33 -3.29 -12.23
N ARG A 47 -11.60 -3.85 -11.24
CA ARG A 47 -10.14 -3.73 -11.23
C ARG A 47 -9.52 -4.34 -12.49
N GLU A 48 -9.87 -5.57 -12.83
CA GLU A 48 -9.32 -6.28 -14.00
C GLU A 48 -9.59 -5.52 -15.30
N GLU A 49 -10.82 -5.02 -15.47
CA GLU A 49 -11.18 -4.20 -16.63
C GLU A 49 -10.30 -2.94 -16.74
N ILE A 50 -10.12 -2.22 -15.61
CA ILE A 50 -9.24 -1.03 -15.56
C ILE A 50 -7.80 -1.40 -15.92
N LEU A 51 -7.30 -2.55 -15.48
CA LEU A 51 -5.95 -3.01 -15.81
C LEU A 51 -5.79 -3.30 -17.29
N GLU A 52 -6.77 -3.96 -17.92
CA GLU A 52 -6.74 -4.22 -19.35
C GLU A 52 -6.76 -2.93 -20.19
N LEU A 53 -7.61 -1.96 -19.81
CA LEU A 53 -7.69 -0.66 -20.47
C LEU A 53 -6.38 0.11 -20.36
N GLU A 54 -5.77 0.13 -19.18
CA GLU A 54 -4.50 0.83 -18.95
C GLU A 54 -3.31 0.10 -19.62
N LYS A 55 -3.34 -1.24 -19.70
CA LYS A 55 -2.35 -2.02 -20.46
C LYS A 55 -2.39 -1.68 -21.94
N LYS A 56 -3.57 -1.71 -22.57
CA LYS A 56 -3.75 -1.32 -23.99
C LYS A 56 -3.28 0.12 -24.25
N ARG A 57 -3.63 1.03 -23.33
CA ARG A 57 -3.22 2.44 -23.40
C ARG A 57 -1.70 2.59 -23.30
N GLU A 58 -1.05 1.84 -22.41
CA GLU A 58 0.40 1.88 -22.20
C GLU A 58 1.16 1.26 -23.37
N GLU A 59 0.72 0.12 -23.90
CA GLU A 59 1.31 -0.52 -25.09
C GLU A 59 1.26 0.40 -26.31
N PHE A 60 0.15 1.12 -26.49
CA PHE A 60 0.06 2.10 -27.56
C PHE A 60 0.93 3.33 -27.29
N ARG A 61 0.94 3.83 -26.05
CA ARG A 61 1.75 4.98 -25.65
C ARG A 61 3.23 4.71 -25.83
N SER A 62 3.75 3.57 -25.36
CA SER A 62 5.16 3.23 -25.42
C SER A 62 5.66 3.11 -26.86
N LYS A 63 4.81 2.66 -27.77
CA LYS A 63 5.15 2.48 -29.19
C LYS A 63 5.04 3.75 -30.03
N TYR A 64 4.06 4.61 -29.76
CA TYR A 64 3.69 5.68 -30.68
C TYR A 64 3.79 7.09 -30.09
N LEU A 65 3.98 7.28 -28.79
CA LEU A 65 4.04 8.62 -28.20
C LEU A 65 5.17 9.45 -28.82
N GLY A 66 4.83 10.63 -29.32
CA GLY A 66 5.78 11.52 -30.01
C GLY A 66 6.00 11.18 -31.50
N SER A 67 5.27 10.19 -32.04
CA SER A 67 5.32 9.82 -33.45
C SER A 67 4.08 10.29 -34.21
N GLU A 68 4.21 10.42 -35.53
CA GLU A 68 3.08 10.57 -36.44
C GLU A 68 2.60 9.20 -36.92
N ILE A 69 1.29 8.98 -36.91
CA ILE A 69 0.65 7.77 -37.40
C ILE A 69 -0.41 8.09 -38.44
N LYS A 70 -0.51 7.26 -39.47
CA LYS A 70 -1.62 7.32 -40.42
C LYS A 70 -2.80 6.49 -39.89
N VAL A 71 -3.97 7.12 -39.77
CA VAL A 71 -5.22 6.44 -39.44
C VAL A 71 -6.20 6.75 -40.57
N GLY A 72 -6.42 5.77 -41.46
CA GLY A 72 -7.11 6.02 -42.72
C GLY A 72 -6.30 6.96 -43.61
N ASN A 73 -6.93 8.03 -44.10
CA ASN A 73 -6.30 9.03 -44.96
C ASN A 73 -5.66 10.20 -44.19
N GLU A 74 -5.81 10.26 -42.87
CA GLU A 74 -5.32 11.36 -42.04
C GLU A 74 -4.05 10.96 -41.26
N THR A 75 -3.11 11.89 -41.19
CA THR A 75 -1.92 11.79 -40.34
C THR A 75 -2.21 12.44 -39.00
N HIS A 76 -1.99 11.73 -37.90
CA HIS A 76 -2.14 12.25 -36.54
C HIS A 76 -0.83 12.19 -35.77
N PHE A 77 -0.49 13.28 -35.10
CA PHE A 77 0.58 13.29 -34.12
C PHE A 77 0.09 12.74 -32.77
N VAL A 78 0.76 11.70 -32.27
CA VAL A 78 0.38 11.03 -31.03
C VAL A 78 0.95 11.78 -29.83
N ASN A 79 0.14 12.66 -29.25
CA ASN A 79 0.40 13.32 -27.97
C ASN A 79 -0.56 12.80 -26.88
N PHE A 80 -0.43 13.34 -25.66
CA PHE A 80 -1.32 12.96 -24.54
C PHE A 80 -2.80 13.27 -24.77
N SER A 81 -3.12 14.30 -25.56
CA SER A 81 -4.50 14.64 -25.92
C SER A 81 -5.11 13.56 -26.83
N TYR A 82 -4.36 13.14 -27.85
CA TYR A 82 -4.73 12.04 -28.74
C TYR A 82 -4.94 10.73 -27.97
N LEU A 83 -4.02 10.38 -27.06
CA LEU A 83 -4.17 9.19 -26.20
C LEU A 83 -5.44 9.24 -25.35
N LYS A 84 -5.77 10.41 -24.78
CA LYS A 84 -6.99 10.58 -23.99
C LYS A 84 -8.26 10.42 -24.81
N LYS A 85 -8.25 10.86 -26.08
CA LYS A 85 -9.38 10.71 -27.01
C LYS A 85 -9.53 9.26 -27.49
N LYS A 86 -8.42 8.61 -27.85
CA LYS A 86 -8.40 7.24 -28.40
C LYS A 86 -8.64 6.17 -27.34
N PHE A 87 -8.10 6.35 -26.15
CA PHE A 87 -8.24 5.42 -25.01
C PHE A 87 -8.85 6.17 -23.82
N PRO A 88 -10.14 6.51 -23.87
CA PRO A 88 -10.80 7.18 -22.76
C PRO A 88 -10.80 6.30 -21.51
N GLN A 89 -10.68 6.91 -20.34
CA GLN A 89 -10.74 6.21 -19.05
C GLN A 89 -12.19 5.94 -18.65
N VAL A 90 -12.88 5.14 -19.46
CA VAL A 90 -14.30 4.83 -19.34
C VAL A 90 -14.45 3.31 -19.33
N LEU A 91 -15.23 2.83 -18.37
CA LEU A 91 -15.56 1.43 -18.21
C LEU A 91 -16.61 0.99 -19.24
N SER A 92 -16.78 -0.32 -19.39
CA SER A 92 -17.75 -1.00 -20.24
C SER A 92 -19.20 -0.58 -19.95
N ASN A 93 -19.48 -0.21 -18.70
CA ASN A 93 -20.77 0.33 -18.26
C ASN A 93 -20.93 1.85 -18.49
N GLY A 94 -19.98 2.51 -19.16
CA GLY A 94 -19.99 3.95 -19.45
C GLY A 94 -19.53 4.85 -18.30
N CYS A 95 -19.26 4.29 -17.12
CA CYS A 95 -18.80 5.07 -15.97
C CYS A 95 -17.32 5.44 -16.12
N LYS A 96 -16.93 6.62 -15.65
CA LYS A 96 -15.55 7.11 -15.77
C LYS A 96 -14.71 6.66 -14.58
N TYR A 97 -13.52 6.10 -14.81
CA TYR A 97 -12.62 5.69 -13.73
C TYR A 97 -11.44 6.64 -13.55
N TYR A 98 -10.84 6.59 -12.36
CA TYR A 98 -9.75 7.43 -11.92
C TYR A 98 -8.75 6.61 -11.11
N ARG A 99 -7.46 6.87 -11.32
CA ARG A 99 -6.34 6.19 -10.65
C ARG A 99 -5.35 7.18 -10.06
N SER A 100 -4.80 6.87 -8.89
CA SER A 100 -3.72 7.63 -8.24
C SER A 100 -2.40 6.89 -8.45
N ASP A 101 -1.83 7.04 -9.64
CA ASP A 101 -0.44 6.65 -9.89
C ASP A 101 0.38 7.89 -10.26
N TYR A 102 1.69 7.73 -10.41
CA TYR A 102 2.59 8.82 -10.77
C TYR A 102 2.21 9.51 -12.09
N ARG A 103 1.48 8.83 -12.99
CA ARG A 103 1.08 9.31 -14.31
C ARG A 103 -0.16 10.22 -14.23
N TYR A 104 -0.97 10.05 -13.19
CA TYR A 104 -2.25 10.75 -13.00
C TYR A 104 -2.25 11.70 -11.78
N LYS A 105 -1.09 12.00 -11.19
CA LYS A 105 -0.95 12.93 -10.05
C LYS A 105 -1.66 14.28 -10.34
N GLY A 106 -2.45 14.74 -9.37
CA GLY A 106 -3.04 16.09 -9.34
C GLY A 106 -4.39 16.28 -10.04
N LYS A 107 -4.99 15.25 -10.67
CA LYS A 107 -6.23 15.41 -11.45
C LYS A 107 -7.53 14.92 -10.78
N ALA A 108 -7.43 14.19 -9.68
CA ALA A 108 -8.58 13.57 -9.04
C ALA A 108 -8.47 13.64 -7.51
N ASN A 109 -9.62 13.84 -6.85
CA ASN A 109 -9.69 13.86 -5.40
C ASN A 109 -9.73 12.42 -4.88
N PHE A 110 -8.63 11.94 -4.31
CA PHE A 110 -8.52 10.62 -3.68
C PHE A 110 -8.72 10.66 -2.15
N GLY A 111 -9.17 11.79 -1.62
CA GLY A 111 -9.44 11.95 -0.18
C GLY A 111 -10.55 11.00 0.27
N PHE A 112 -10.17 10.04 1.10
CA PHE A 112 -11.04 9.02 1.71
C PHE A 112 -11.43 9.34 3.16
N LYS A 113 -10.63 10.14 3.87
CA LYS A 113 -10.87 10.44 5.28
C LYS A 113 -12.07 11.38 5.46
N ASP A 114 -12.78 11.17 6.58
CA ASP A 114 -13.76 12.10 7.15
C ASP A 114 -14.94 12.45 6.23
N LYS A 115 -15.47 11.44 5.53
CA LYS A 115 -16.69 11.60 4.70
C LYS A 115 -17.72 10.50 4.95
N PRO A 116 -19.00 10.83 5.17
CA PRO A 116 -20.08 9.85 5.37
C PRO A 116 -20.24 8.85 4.23
N GLU A 117 -19.93 9.27 2.99
CA GLU A 117 -20.01 8.42 1.80
C GLU A 117 -19.07 7.20 1.82
N PHE A 118 -18.07 7.21 2.72
CA PHE A 118 -17.04 6.17 2.80
C PHE A 118 -17.12 5.31 4.07
N THR A 119 -18.05 5.59 4.98
CA THR A 119 -18.22 4.84 6.24
C THR A 119 -18.40 3.34 5.99
N TYR A 120 -19.21 2.97 4.99
CA TYR A 120 -19.38 1.58 4.57
C TYR A 120 -18.06 0.85 4.31
N TYR A 121 -17.12 1.51 3.60
CA TYR A 121 -15.84 0.93 3.25
C TYR A 121 -14.96 0.76 4.49
N GLU A 122 -14.91 1.78 5.35
CA GLU A 122 -14.17 1.72 6.61
C GLU A 122 -14.67 0.59 7.53
N ASP A 123 -15.98 0.39 7.59
CA ASP A 123 -16.58 -0.68 8.38
C ASP A 123 -16.20 -2.07 7.86
N GLN A 124 -15.99 -2.24 6.55
CA GLN A 124 -15.46 -3.49 6.01
C GLN A 124 -14.03 -3.76 6.47
N PHE A 125 -13.18 -2.74 6.61
CA PHE A 125 -11.83 -2.90 7.17
C PHE A 125 -11.89 -3.28 8.65
N LYS A 126 -12.74 -2.61 9.44
CA LYS A 126 -12.94 -2.93 10.86
C LYS A 126 -13.45 -4.35 11.06
N ALA A 127 -14.43 -4.78 10.26
CA ALA A 127 -14.98 -6.13 10.30
C ALA A 127 -13.94 -7.20 9.96
N TYR A 128 -13.05 -6.92 8.99
CA TYR A 128 -12.01 -7.86 8.58
C TYR A 128 -10.85 -7.96 9.57
N MET A 129 -10.38 -6.83 10.09
CA MET A 129 -9.24 -6.80 11.02
C MET A 129 -9.66 -7.18 12.45
N GLY A 130 -10.92 -6.92 12.81
CA GLY A 130 -11.40 -6.87 14.18
C GLY A 130 -11.19 -5.48 14.78
N GLU A 131 -12.15 -5.01 15.58
CA GLU A 131 -12.16 -3.64 16.07
C GLU A 131 -10.95 -3.29 16.94
N GLU A 132 -10.50 -4.23 17.79
CA GLU A 132 -9.32 -4.07 18.63
C GLU A 132 -8.05 -3.91 17.80
N ASN A 133 -7.86 -4.78 16.79
CA ASN A 133 -6.72 -4.72 15.89
C ASN A 133 -6.75 -3.46 15.03
N TYR A 134 -7.91 -3.05 14.53
CA TYR A 134 -8.05 -1.82 13.76
C TYR A 134 -7.66 -0.59 14.61
N LYS A 135 -8.11 -0.51 15.86
CA LYS A 135 -7.73 0.56 16.81
C LYS A 135 -6.24 0.56 17.14
N LYS A 136 -5.63 -0.62 17.23
CA LYS A 136 -4.20 -0.83 17.52
C LYS A 136 -3.32 -0.46 16.33
N LEU A 137 -3.66 -0.92 15.13
CA LEU A 137 -2.89 -0.74 13.91
C LEU A 137 -3.07 0.65 13.29
N ARG A 138 -4.27 1.26 13.45
CA ARG A 138 -4.64 2.55 12.85
C ARG A 138 -4.20 2.66 11.38
N PRO A 139 -4.64 1.73 10.51
CA PRO A 139 -4.15 1.65 9.15
C PRO A 139 -4.41 2.95 8.39
N HIS A 140 -3.41 3.40 7.64
CA HIS A 140 -3.60 4.47 6.67
C HIS A 140 -4.30 3.92 5.43
N LEU A 141 -5.57 4.31 5.25
CA LEU A 141 -6.38 3.90 4.10
C LEU A 141 -6.26 4.92 2.96
N GLY A 142 -5.44 4.60 1.96
CA GLY A 142 -5.26 5.43 0.76
C GLY A 142 -6.10 4.88 -0.39
N MET A 143 -7.16 5.59 -0.79
CA MET A 143 -7.91 5.23 -2.00
C MET A 143 -7.05 5.47 -3.23
N THR A 144 -6.82 4.43 -4.04
CA THR A 144 -5.95 4.51 -5.22
C THR A 144 -6.72 4.43 -6.53
N THR A 145 -7.87 3.77 -6.55
CA THR A 145 -8.71 3.65 -7.73
C THR A 145 -10.18 3.77 -7.36
N TYR A 146 -10.92 4.56 -8.12
CA TYR A 146 -12.37 4.66 -8.01
C TYR A 146 -12.99 4.91 -9.38
N TYR A 147 -14.28 4.66 -9.53
CA TYR A 147 -15.06 5.14 -10.66
C TYR A 147 -16.19 6.04 -10.22
N VAL A 148 -16.68 6.87 -11.14
CA VAL A 148 -17.82 7.76 -10.94
C VAL A 148 -18.90 7.33 -11.91
N CYS A 149 -20.05 6.99 -11.35
CA CYS A 149 -21.25 6.69 -12.12
C CYS A 149 -22.43 7.45 -11.55
N ASN A 150 -23.22 8.08 -12.44
CA ASN A 150 -24.39 8.88 -12.05
C ASN A 150 -24.06 9.91 -10.94
N GLY A 151 -22.88 10.56 -11.03
CA GLY A 151 -22.41 11.53 -10.04
C GLY A 151 -21.90 10.95 -8.72
N LYS A 152 -22.09 9.65 -8.46
CA LYS A 152 -21.62 8.97 -7.25
C LYS A 152 -20.26 8.32 -7.45
N LYS A 153 -19.41 8.40 -6.43
CA LYS A 153 -18.09 7.78 -6.40
C LYS A 153 -18.13 6.38 -5.78
N TYR A 154 -17.44 5.45 -6.43
CA TYR A 154 -17.32 4.05 -6.01
C TYR A 154 -15.83 3.67 -5.91
N PRO A 155 -15.26 3.65 -4.70
CA PRO A 155 -13.94 3.11 -4.45
C PRO A 155 -13.80 1.64 -4.92
N VAL A 156 -12.69 1.35 -5.59
CA VAL A 156 -12.36 0.01 -6.10
C VAL A 156 -11.13 -0.54 -5.41
N VAL A 157 -10.08 0.28 -5.27
CA VAL A 157 -8.79 -0.14 -4.72
C VAL A 157 -8.33 0.80 -3.62
N PHE A 158 -7.85 0.22 -2.51
CA PHE A 158 -7.17 0.91 -1.43
C PHE A 158 -5.77 0.36 -1.22
N ALA A 159 -4.79 1.24 -1.07
CA ALA A 159 -3.50 0.90 -0.51
C ALA A 159 -3.54 1.15 0.99
N THR A 160 -3.15 0.15 1.77
CA THR A 160 -3.10 0.25 3.23
C THR A 160 -1.67 0.24 3.71
N MET A 161 -1.34 1.20 4.56
CA MET A 161 -0.03 1.28 5.19
C MET A 161 -0.20 1.29 6.70
N ILE A 162 0.54 0.41 7.39
CA ILE A 162 0.48 0.28 8.83
C ILE A 162 1.84 0.68 9.40
N ASP A 163 1.85 1.80 10.11
CA ASP A 163 3.04 2.30 10.80
C ASP A 163 3.02 1.87 12.27
N TYR A 164 4.10 1.25 12.72
CA TYR A 164 4.24 0.77 14.09
C TYR A 164 5.63 1.06 14.65
N LYS A 165 5.69 1.21 15.97
CA LYS A 165 6.94 1.45 16.69
C LYS A 165 7.46 0.15 17.27
N VAL A 166 8.72 -0.15 17.02
CA VAL A 166 9.43 -1.29 17.61
C VAL A 166 10.45 -0.75 18.60
N LYS A 167 10.30 -1.14 19.86
CA LYS A 167 11.30 -0.89 20.89
C LYS A 167 12.25 -2.09 20.95
N SER A 168 13.54 -1.80 20.82
CA SER A 168 14.62 -2.79 20.92
C SER A 168 15.49 -2.46 22.13
N TYR A 169 16.04 -3.48 22.78
CA TYR A 169 16.97 -3.32 23.90
C TYR A 169 18.37 -3.75 23.50
N GLY A 170 19.38 -3.06 24.02
CA GLY A 170 20.77 -3.19 23.60
C GLY A 170 21.54 -1.92 23.94
N LEU A 171 22.85 -1.90 23.66
CA LEU A 171 23.65 -0.69 23.83
C LEU A 171 23.55 0.15 22.55
N PHE A 172 22.80 1.25 22.61
CA PHE A 172 22.64 2.18 21.49
C PHE A 172 23.21 3.54 21.87
N GLY A 173 23.82 4.28 20.95
CA GLY A 173 24.33 5.61 21.25
C GLY A 173 25.29 6.10 20.19
N ASP A 174 25.51 7.40 20.19
CA ASP A 174 26.61 8.05 19.48
C ASP A 174 27.40 8.90 20.49
N GLU A 175 28.65 9.24 20.16
CA GLU A 175 29.54 9.96 21.07
C GLU A 175 29.00 11.34 21.49
N ALA A 176 28.03 11.92 20.75
CA ALA A 176 27.44 13.22 21.02
C ALA A 176 26.10 13.18 21.79
N ARG A 177 25.36 12.06 21.74
CA ARG A 177 24.05 11.85 22.41
C ARG A 177 24.13 10.93 23.61
N GLY A 178 25.30 10.34 23.87
CA GLY A 178 25.50 9.35 24.93
C GLY A 178 24.93 7.99 24.56
N PHE A 179 24.92 7.07 25.53
CA PHE A 179 24.39 5.72 25.35
C PHE A 179 23.03 5.53 26.02
N SER A 180 22.26 4.59 25.51
CA SER A 180 20.92 4.21 25.97
C SER A 180 20.77 2.69 25.88
N PHE A 181 20.01 2.12 26.80
CA PHE A 181 19.72 0.68 26.83
C PHE A 181 18.53 0.27 25.97
N SER A 182 17.89 1.24 25.30
CA SER A 182 16.76 0.98 24.42
C SER A 182 16.68 1.99 23.28
N SER A 183 16.28 1.52 22.11
CA SER A 183 16.04 2.34 20.93
C SER A 183 14.62 2.11 20.40
N ILE A 184 13.96 3.17 19.93
CA ILE A 184 12.65 3.10 19.28
C ILE A 184 12.84 3.32 17.80
N SER A 185 12.55 2.29 17.01
CA SER A 185 12.52 2.35 15.55
C SER A 185 11.06 2.47 15.07
N ARG A 186 10.85 3.24 14.01
CA ARG A 186 9.57 3.24 13.28
C ARG A 186 9.68 2.26 12.13
N LYS A 187 8.76 1.31 12.06
CA LYS A 187 8.61 0.40 10.94
C LYS A 187 7.28 0.69 10.25
N SER A 188 7.24 0.43 8.96
CA SER A 188 6.03 0.52 8.16
C SER A 188 5.85 -0.79 7.42
N ALA A 189 4.64 -1.34 7.45
CA ALA A 189 4.23 -2.43 6.59
C ALA A 189 3.16 -1.90 5.64
N GLY A 190 3.56 -1.63 4.40
CA GLY A 190 2.66 -1.34 3.29
C GLY A 190 2.09 -2.60 2.62
N GLY A 191 2.65 -3.77 2.94
CA GLY A 191 2.22 -5.10 2.48
C GLY A 191 2.30 -5.35 0.98
N GLY A 192 2.88 -6.50 0.62
CA GLY A 192 2.88 -7.01 -0.75
C GLY A 192 1.76 -8.03 -1.02
N SER A 193 0.68 -7.99 -0.24
CA SER A 193 -0.44 -8.93 -0.37
C SER A 193 -1.68 -8.23 -0.92
N PHE A 194 -2.47 -8.98 -1.67
CA PHE A 194 -3.79 -8.55 -2.11
C PHE A 194 -4.88 -9.05 -1.16
N HIS A 195 -5.88 -8.22 -0.91
CA HIS A 195 -7.07 -8.56 -0.13
C HIS A 195 -8.29 -8.35 -1.00
N TYR A 196 -8.99 -9.44 -1.35
CA TYR A 196 -10.16 -9.39 -2.21
C TYR A 196 -11.44 -9.38 -1.39
N PHE A 197 -12.35 -8.46 -1.68
CA PHE A 197 -13.68 -8.43 -1.09
C PHE A 197 -14.61 -9.41 -1.84
N THR A 198 -15.00 -10.49 -1.17
CA THR A 198 -15.90 -11.52 -1.71
C THR A 198 -16.87 -11.97 -0.63
N ASN A 199 -18.13 -12.18 -0.99
CA ASN A 199 -19.18 -12.61 -0.06
C ASN A 199 -19.25 -11.74 1.23
N ASN A 200 -19.19 -10.42 1.06
CA ASN A 200 -19.19 -9.41 2.13
C ASN A 200 -18.04 -9.52 3.14
N LYS A 201 -16.91 -10.13 2.77
CA LYS A 201 -15.72 -10.24 3.62
C LYS A 201 -14.45 -10.11 2.79
N PHE A 202 -13.37 -9.65 3.41
CA PHE A 202 -12.06 -9.68 2.79
C PHE A 202 -11.40 -11.04 2.97
N ILE A 203 -10.69 -11.48 1.94
CA ILE A 203 -9.86 -12.69 1.95
C ILE A 203 -8.46 -12.29 1.48
N LYS A 204 -7.44 -12.66 2.25
CA LYS A 204 -6.04 -12.46 1.88
C LYS A 204 -5.68 -13.42 0.75
N SER A 205 -5.06 -12.90 -0.30
CA SER A 205 -4.54 -13.67 -1.42
C SER A 205 -3.09 -14.08 -1.17
N ASP A 206 -2.71 -15.22 -1.73
CA ASP A 206 -1.32 -15.68 -1.81
C ASP A 206 -0.52 -14.98 -2.93
N GLU A 207 -1.21 -14.20 -3.78
CA GLU A 207 -0.57 -13.37 -4.80
C GLU A 207 0.37 -12.35 -4.15
N LYS A 208 1.64 -12.37 -4.59
CA LYS A 208 2.64 -11.40 -4.17
C LYS A 208 2.66 -10.20 -5.11
N TYR A 209 2.67 -9.01 -4.52
CA TYR A 209 2.86 -7.74 -5.22
C TYR A 209 4.29 -7.66 -5.78
N THR A 210 4.42 -7.67 -7.10
CA THR A 210 5.71 -7.66 -7.80
C THR A 210 6.24 -6.26 -8.11
N GLY A 211 5.64 -5.20 -7.55
CA GLY A 211 6.09 -3.83 -7.79
C GLY A 211 5.71 -3.27 -9.17
N GLN A 212 5.09 -4.06 -10.04
CA GLN A 212 4.42 -3.51 -11.21
C GLN A 212 3.24 -2.66 -10.73
N SER A 213 3.23 -1.41 -11.20
CA SER A 213 2.31 -0.36 -10.77
C SER A 213 0.85 -0.75 -11.03
N TYR A 214 0.24 -1.40 -10.03
CA TYR A 214 -1.15 -1.85 -9.97
C TYR A 214 -1.57 -2.90 -10.99
#